data_AF-A0A9D7NXG0-F1
#
_entry.id   AF-A0A9D7NXG0-F1
#
_cell.length_a   1.000
_cell.length_b   1.000
_cell.length_c   1.000
_cell.angle_alpha   90.00
_cell.angle_beta   90.00
_cell.angle_gamma   90.00
#
_symmetry.space_group_name_H-M   'P 1'
#
loop_
_entity.id
_entity.type
_entity.pdbx_description
1 polymer ?
#
loop_
_entity_poly.entity_id
_entity_poly.type
_entity_poly.pdbx_seq_one_letter_code
_entity_poly.pdbx_strand_id
1 'polypeptide(L)'
;MLSIRPLFLIPCLVVHTALLAQCPTGNVAILSQEDADAFGSDYPDCTTLSGDLFISGQLINDLSAFVGVEVIQGDLRVEQVLGSPLDLTGFNGLTHVEGSVLVRNTLPLRDLQGLNALQRIGGDLLVEACDSLKTLEGLSALRVVEGDLVIGNVSMTSIDGLFQLDTIGGNFIVTDADVSLPGSLPTLTIPADLDHVGGDLVIATGYTTSLTGGTGLERIGGELQLGICFSLQSIGGFNALDAVGTDLRIYGNPSLTSITGFGELDSVPGELWVYGNWALGTVGGFPQLDHCGRMIIEGNTDLVSVTGFADLDSVGNLLINANDALADLSAFDRPIGLGELQITSNPQLAICHVQAVCDRIAVFLPGPSIANNATGCMNEGEVQPNCISTTVPDTTVPQWSVYPVPTAGTLNLSHPLNAPAQVLDHSGRTVLHTTLRHGQLDVRALVPGVYHLQVIDAGTVHRLSFIRE
;
A
#
# COMPACT_ATOMS: atom_id res chain seq x y z
N MET A 1 -12.66 99.59 30.66
CA MET A 1 -12.32 99.05 29.33
C MET A 1 -11.48 97.79 29.54
N LEU A 2 -12.10 96.62 29.44
CA LEU A 2 -11.41 95.33 29.44
C LEU A 2 -10.83 95.09 28.04
N SER A 3 -9.57 94.65 27.96
CA SER A 3 -8.95 94.14 26.74
C SER A 3 -8.86 92.62 26.83
N ILE A 4 -9.61 91.93 25.98
CA ILE A 4 -9.65 90.48 25.82
C ILE A 4 -8.54 90.10 24.84
N ARG A 5 -7.63 89.20 25.23
CA ARG A 5 -6.71 88.50 24.31
C ARG A 5 -7.26 87.10 24.00
N PRO A 6 -7.23 86.63 22.74
CA PRO A 6 -7.82 85.35 22.36
C PRO A 6 -6.95 84.17 22.79
N LEU A 7 -7.61 83.14 23.30
CA LEU A 7 -7.08 81.82 23.65
C LEU A 7 -6.90 81.02 22.34
N PHE A 8 -5.66 80.73 21.96
CA PHE A 8 -5.37 79.81 20.83
C PHE A 8 -5.59 78.37 21.31
N LEU A 9 -6.69 77.76 20.87
CA LEU A 9 -6.88 76.31 20.90
C LEU A 9 -5.98 75.68 19.82
N ILE A 10 -4.93 75.00 20.25
CA ILE A 10 -4.14 74.10 19.40
C ILE A 10 -5.01 72.86 19.18
N PRO A 11 -5.37 72.49 17.95
CA PRO A 11 -6.03 71.22 17.72
C PRO A 11 -5.02 70.12 18.03
N CYS A 12 -5.35 69.30 19.03
CA CYS A 12 -4.64 68.07 19.35
C CYS A 12 -4.76 67.17 18.12
N LEU A 13 -3.68 67.09 17.34
CA LEU A 13 -3.57 66.15 16.23
C LEU A 13 -3.54 64.75 16.86
N VAL A 14 -4.69 64.07 16.87
CA VAL A 14 -4.75 62.63 17.19
C VAL A 14 -3.99 61.94 16.08
N VAL A 15 -2.70 61.70 16.31
CA VAL A 15 -1.90 60.77 15.53
C VAL A 15 -2.58 59.42 15.73
N HIS A 16 -3.38 59.01 14.75
CA HIS A 16 -3.77 57.61 14.60
C HIS A 16 -2.46 56.88 14.33
N THR A 17 -1.82 56.40 15.40
CA THR A 17 -0.93 55.26 15.29
C THR A 17 -1.74 54.21 14.55
N ALA A 18 -1.26 53.76 13.40
CA ALA A 18 -1.77 52.56 12.77
C ALA A 18 -1.71 51.48 13.85
N LEU A 19 -2.88 51.16 14.43
CA LEU A 19 -3.03 50.04 15.33
C LEU A 19 -2.77 48.83 14.43
N LEU A 20 -1.58 48.24 14.58
CA LEU A 20 -1.32 46.91 14.05
C LEU A 20 -2.48 46.03 14.52
N ALA A 21 -3.03 45.20 13.63
CA ALA A 21 -4.07 44.22 13.95
C ALA A 21 -3.78 43.62 15.32
N GLN A 22 -4.56 44.02 16.33
CA GLN A 22 -4.28 43.66 17.70
C GLN A 22 -4.83 42.24 17.84
N CYS A 23 -3.95 41.26 17.71
CA CYS A 23 -4.24 39.87 18.01
C CYS A 23 -3.63 39.52 19.37
N PRO A 24 -4.21 38.55 20.10
CA PRO A 24 -3.61 38.07 21.33
C PRO A 24 -2.23 37.45 21.07
N THR A 25 -1.33 37.61 22.03
CA THR A 25 -0.03 36.93 22.03
C THR A 25 -0.18 35.53 22.60
N GLY A 26 0.30 34.51 21.87
CA GLY A 26 0.23 33.12 22.29
C GLY A 26 -1.11 32.47 21.98
N ASN A 27 -1.44 31.43 22.73
CA ASN A 27 -2.58 30.56 22.45
C ASN A 27 -3.91 31.19 22.88
N VAL A 28 -4.96 30.92 22.10
CA VAL A 28 -6.34 31.32 22.36
C VAL A 28 -7.15 30.07 22.70
N ALA A 29 -7.88 30.10 23.81
CA ALA A 29 -8.78 29.03 24.22
C ALA A 29 -10.21 29.55 24.30
N ILE A 30 -11.10 28.94 23.54
CA ILE A 30 -12.55 29.19 23.54
C ILE A 30 -13.20 27.99 24.23
N LEU A 31 -13.54 28.15 25.51
CA LEU A 31 -14.11 27.10 26.34
C LEU A 31 -15.62 27.22 26.50
N SER A 32 -16.18 28.33 26.04
CA SER A 32 -17.58 28.71 26.10
C SER A 32 -17.90 29.75 25.01
N GLN A 33 -19.19 29.99 24.76
CA GLN A 33 -19.62 31.06 23.86
C GLN A 33 -19.19 32.46 24.38
N GLU A 34 -19.13 32.64 25.71
CA GLU A 34 -18.66 33.91 26.31
C GLU A 34 -17.20 34.19 25.94
N ASP A 35 -16.35 33.17 25.83
CA ASP A 35 -14.95 33.34 25.40
C ASP A 35 -14.86 33.79 23.92
N ALA A 36 -15.72 33.25 23.05
CA ALA A 36 -15.78 33.64 21.64
C ALA A 36 -16.27 35.10 21.49
N ASP A 37 -17.33 35.45 22.21
CA ASP A 37 -17.89 36.82 22.20
C ASP A 37 -16.89 37.84 22.76
N ALA A 38 -16.14 37.46 23.81
CA ALA A 38 -15.08 38.28 24.39
C ALA A 38 -13.92 38.48 23.40
N PHE A 39 -13.49 37.43 22.70
CA PHE A 39 -12.45 37.54 21.67
C PHE A 39 -12.83 38.57 20.58
N GLY A 40 -14.06 38.51 20.06
CA GLY A 40 -14.52 39.44 19.04
C GLY A 40 -14.62 40.90 19.52
N SER A 41 -14.83 41.10 20.82
CA SER A 41 -14.85 42.43 21.44
C SER A 41 -13.46 43.00 21.70
N ASP A 42 -12.53 42.14 22.14
CA ASP A 42 -11.17 42.53 22.51
C ASP A 42 -10.22 42.65 21.31
N TYR A 43 -10.48 41.87 20.24
CA TYR A 43 -9.61 41.74 19.07
C TYR A 43 -10.37 41.85 17.73
N PRO A 44 -11.17 42.92 17.50
CA PRO A 44 -12.09 43.01 16.35
C PRO A 44 -11.40 43.09 14.98
N ASP A 45 -10.15 43.54 14.93
CA ASP A 45 -9.36 43.68 13.70
C ASP A 45 -8.26 42.59 13.60
N CYS A 46 -8.38 41.48 14.33
CA CYS A 46 -7.36 40.45 14.34
C CYS A 46 -7.35 39.62 13.06
N THR A 47 -6.19 39.57 12.38
CA THR A 47 -5.98 38.80 11.14
C THR A 47 -5.03 37.62 11.28
N THR A 48 -4.15 37.60 12.28
CA THR A 48 -3.15 36.54 12.46
C THR A 48 -3.03 36.13 13.92
N LEU A 49 -3.42 34.90 14.22
CA LEU A 49 -3.19 34.30 15.54
C LEU A 49 -1.76 33.76 15.62
N SER A 50 -0.99 34.24 16.60
CA SER A 50 0.43 33.87 16.76
C SER A 50 0.68 32.51 17.41
N GLY A 51 -0.33 31.95 18.08
CA GLY A 51 -0.30 30.64 18.70
C GLY A 51 -1.48 29.77 18.27
N ASP A 52 -1.75 28.73 19.05
CA ASP A 52 -2.82 27.78 18.78
C ASP A 52 -4.20 28.39 19.07
N LEU A 53 -5.22 28.01 18.32
CA LEU A 53 -6.63 28.24 18.62
C LEU A 53 -7.28 26.92 19.07
N PHE A 54 -7.67 26.84 20.33
CA PHE A 54 -8.33 25.68 20.91
C PHE A 54 -9.80 25.99 21.21
N ILE A 55 -10.72 25.32 20.56
CA ILE A 55 -12.18 25.43 20.73
C ILE A 55 -12.67 24.11 21.31
N SER A 56 -13.21 24.16 22.53
CA SER A 56 -13.70 22.97 23.23
C SER A 56 -14.68 23.35 24.31
N GLY A 57 -15.89 22.79 24.30
CA GLY A 57 -16.86 23.12 25.34
C GLY A 57 -18.27 22.67 25.03
N GLN A 58 -19.22 23.25 25.74
CA GLN A 58 -20.64 22.98 25.53
C GLN A 58 -21.32 24.24 25.00
N LEU A 59 -22.31 24.06 24.13
CA LEU A 59 -23.17 25.13 23.65
C LEU A 59 -22.42 26.28 22.94
N ILE A 60 -21.27 25.98 22.33
CA ILE A 60 -20.58 26.90 21.41
C ILE A 60 -21.22 26.72 20.03
N ASN A 61 -21.74 27.79 19.45
CA ASN A 61 -22.43 27.73 18.16
C ASN A 61 -22.09 28.88 17.20
N ASP A 62 -21.57 30.00 17.69
CA ASP A 62 -21.25 31.17 16.89
C ASP A 62 -19.75 31.50 17.02
N LEU A 63 -19.03 31.35 15.91
CA LEU A 63 -17.61 31.70 15.80
C LEU A 63 -17.38 32.94 14.94
N SER A 64 -18.41 33.75 14.67
CA SER A 64 -18.31 34.96 13.83
C SER A 64 -17.25 35.97 14.30
N ALA A 65 -16.85 35.90 15.58
CA ALA A 65 -15.72 36.65 16.14
C ALA A 65 -14.39 36.42 15.40
N PHE A 66 -14.24 35.32 14.66
CA PHE A 66 -13.02 34.97 13.93
C PHE A 66 -13.04 35.38 12.44
N VAL A 67 -14.08 36.09 11.97
CA VAL A 67 -14.28 36.38 10.53
C VAL A 67 -13.11 37.11 9.86
N GLY A 68 -12.35 37.89 10.62
CA GLY A 68 -11.16 38.59 10.14
C GLY A 68 -9.87 37.76 10.16
N VAL A 69 -9.85 36.59 10.82
CA VAL A 69 -8.65 35.77 10.96
C VAL A 69 -8.34 35.06 9.64
N GLU A 70 -7.19 35.40 9.06
CA GLU A 70 -6.72 34.86 7.79
C GLU A 70 -5.65 33.78 7.99
N VAL A 71 -4.90 33.84 9.09
CA VAL A 71 -3.77 32.93 9.39
C VAL A 71 -3.76 32.53 10.86
N ILE A 72 -3.52 31.24 11.11
CA ILE A 72 -3.19 30.71 12.44
C ILE A 72 -1.76 30.14 12.37
N GLN A 73 -0.83 30.71 13.13
CA GLN A 73 0.57 30.27 13.15
C GLN A 73 0.79 28.98 13.96
N GLY A 74 -0.11 28.66 14.88
CA GLY A 74 -0.15 27.39 15.58
C GLY A 74 -1.18 26.44 15.00
N ASP A 75 -1.75 25.60 15.84
CA ASP A 75 -2.80 24.65 15.47
C ASP A 75 -4.20 25.28 15.53
N LEU A 76 -5.11 24.82 14.68
CA LEU A 76 -6.56 24.97 14.87
C LEU A 76 -7.13 23.67 15.42
N ARG A 77 -7.63 23.69 16.66
CA ARG A 77 -8.16 22.52 17.34
C ARG A 77 -9.63 22.75 17.73
N VAL A 78 -10.53 22.00 17.11
CA VAL A 78 -11.97 21.96 17.43
C VAL A 78 -12.28 20.59 18.01
N GLU A 79 -12.22 20.49 19.34
CA GLU A 79 -12.29 19.22 20.04
C GLU A 79 -13.40 19.22 21.10
N GLN A 80 -14.12 18.12 21.28
CA GLN A 80 -15.08 17.95 22.38
C GLN A 80 -16.18 19.03 22.44
N VAL A 81 -16.61 19.57 21.30
CA VAL A 81 -17.72 20.53 21.23
C VAL A 81 -19.05 19.79 21.16
N LEU A 82 -19.94 19.99 22.14
CA LEU A 82 -21.24 19.30 22.21
C LEU A 82 -22.42 20.26 22.48
N GLY A 83 -23.64 19.75 22.28
CA GLY A 83 -24.89 20.37 22.74
C GLY A 83 -25.64 21.23 21.71
N SER A 84 -24.95 22.05 20.92
CA SER A 84 -25.56 22.92 19.89
C SER A 84 -24.89 22.72 18.53
N PRO A 85 -25.62 22.84 17.40
CA PRO A 85 -25.03 22.93 16.06
C PRO A 85 -23.86 23.91 16.05
N LEU A 86 -22.69 23.46 15.59
CA LEU A 86 -21.51 24.30 15.48
C LEU A 86 -21.44 24.89 14.07
N ASP A 87 -21.30 26.21 13.98
CA ASP A 87 -21.12 26.94 12.72
C ASP A 87 -19.66 27.40 12.60
N LEU A 88 -18.95 26.94 11.57
CA LEU A 88 -17.56 27.32 11.29
C LEU A 88 -17.44 28.53 10.34
N THR A 89 -18.53 29.17 9.91
CA THR A 89 -18.51 30.30 8.98
C THR A 89 -17.74 31.53 9.49
N GLY A 90 -17.47 31.57 10.80
CA GLY A 90 -16.49 32.45 11.41
C GLY A 90 -15.09 32.35 10.80
N PHE A 91 -14.73 31.27 10.11
CA PHE A 91 -13.41 31.09 9.51
C PHE A 91 -13.36 31.34 8.00
N ASN A 92 -14.37 31.98 7.40
CA ASN A 92 -14.42 32.19 5.94
C ASN A 92 -13.23 32.98 5.37
N GLY A 93 -12.49 33.71 6.19
CA GLY A 93 -11.24 34.39 5.82
C GLY A 93 -9.98 33.53 5.99
N LEU A 94 -10.04 32.40 6.69
CA LEU A 94 -8.89 31.59 7.04
C LEU A 94 -8.32 30.91 5.80
N THR A 95 -7.09 31.28 5.45
CA THR A 95 -6.40 30.78 4.26
C THR A 95 -5.27 29.80 4.59
N HIS A 96 -4.65 29.95 5.76
CA HIS A 96 -3.48 29.16 6.15
C HIS A 96 -3.52 28.81 7.65
N VAL A 97 -3.20 27.55 7.95
CA VAL A 97 -2.83 27.11 9.29
C VAL A 97 -1.41 26.56 9.20
N GLU A 98 -0.45 27.20 9.87
CA GLU A 98 0.96 26.77 9.82
C GLU A 98 1.19 25.50 10.65
N GLY A 99 0.36 25.26 11.68
CA GLY A 99 0.30 24.00 12.41
C GLY A 99 -0.72 23.02 11.82
N SER A 100 -1.31 22.21 12.69
CA SER A 100 -2.29 21.18 12.35
C SER A 100 -3.74 21.68 12.51
N VAL A 101 -4.66 21.09 11.74
CA VAL A 101 -6.11 21.26 11.89
C VAL A 101 -6.70 19.96 12.45
N LEU A 102 -7.18 20.01 13.70
CA LEU A 102 -7.75 18.87 14.40
C LEU A 102 -9.23 19.11 14.69
N VAL A 103 -10.11 18.27 14.14
CA VAL A 103 -11.54 18.27 14.41
C VAL A 103 -11.91 16.92 15.02
N ARG A 104 -12.14 16.86 16.33
CA ARG A 104 -12.30 15.59 17.07
C ARG A 104 -13.46 15.60 18.03
N ASN A 105 -14.26 14.54 18.04
CA ASN A 105 -15.38 14.39 18.98
C ASN A 105 -16.34 15.60 18.94
N THR A 106 -16.55 16.15 17.75
CA THR A 106 -17.39 17.32 17.50
C THR A 106 -18.72 16.85 16.93
N LEU A 107 -19.56 16.32 17.81
CA LEU A 107 -20.85 15.72 17.44
C LEU A 107 -21.86 16.64 16.72
N PRO A 108 -21.90 17.97 16.94
CA PRO A 108 -22.90 18.81 16.30
C PRO A 108 -22.48 19.38 14.94
N LEU A 109 -21.26 19.15 14.49
CA LEU A 109 -20.73 19.65 13.21
C LEU A 109 -21.21 18.77 12.05
N ARG A 110 -21.75 19.39 10.99
CA ARG A 110 -22.39 18.69 9.86
C ARG A 110 -21.57 18.70 8.57
N ASP A 111 -20.79 19.75 8.38
CA ASP A 111 -19.88 20.01 7.27
C ASP A 111 -18.75 20.90 7.78
N LEU A 112 -17.81 21.28 6.92
CA LEU A 112 -16.71 22.19 7.23
C LEU A 112 -16.93 23.58 6.59
N GLN A 113 -18.18 23.92 6.27
CA GLN A 113 -18.50 25.22 5.66
C GLN A 113 -18.04 26.34 6.57
N GLY A 114 -17.25 27.23 6.00
CA GLY A 114 -16.45 28.19 6.77
C GLY A 114 -14.97 28.08 6.48
N LEU A 115 -14.44 26.89 6.17
CA LEU A 115 -13.03 26.72 5.82
C LEU A 115 -12.75 26.89 4.32
N ASN A 116 -13.71 27.46 3.55
CA ASN A 116 -13.70 27.47 2.09
C ASN A 116 -12.49 28.21 1.46
N ALA A 117 -11.82 29.07 2.23
CA ALA A 117 -10.64 29.79 1.80
C ALA A 117 -9.32 29.08 2.18
N LEU A 118 -9.38 28.01 2.98
CA LEU A 118 -8.21 27.32 3.52
C LEU A 118 -7.47 26.59 2.39
N GLN A 119 -6.23 26.99 2.14
CA GLN A 119 -5.41 26.51 1.04
C GLN A 119 -4.27 25.59 1.50
N ARG A 120 -3.76 25.81 2.72
CA ARG A 120 -2.59 25.08 3.25
C ARG A 120 -2.76 24.78 4.73
N ILE A 121 -2.37 23.56 5.08
CA ILE A 121 -2.14 23.09 6.46
C ILE A 121 -0.68 22.66 6.56
N GLY A 122 0.11 23.31 7.42
CA GLY A 122 1.53 23.06 7.59
C GLY A 122 1.85 21.85 8.48
N GLY A 123 0.85 21.34 9.20
CA GLY A 123 0.89 20.06 9.92
C GLY A 123 -0.12 19.06 9.39
N ASP A 124 -0.80 18.39 10.31
CA ASP A 124 -1.77 17.32 10.03
C ASP A 124 -3.18 17.89 9.84
N LEU A 125 -3.98 17.26 8.97
CA LEU A 125 -5.42 17.40 8.94
C LEU A 125 -6.07 16.15 9.52
N LEU A 126 -6.75 16.30 10.64
CA LEU A 126 -7.33 15.21 11.39
C LEU A 126 -8.81 15.43 11.66
N VAL A 127 -9.65 14.53 11.14
CA VAL A 127 -11.10 14.55 11.34
C VAL A 127 -11.51 13.21 11.94
N GLU A 128 -11.85 13.22 13.24
CA GLU A 128 -12.20 11.99 13.96
C GLU A 128 -13.44 12.09 14.83
N ALA A 129 -14.20 10.99 14.92
CA ALA A 129 -15.33 10.86 15.85
C ALA A 129 -16.36 12.00 15.72
N CYS A 130 -16.66 12.39 14.47
CA CYS A 130 -17.61 13.44 14.13
C CYS A 130 -18.84 12.85 13.44
N ASP A 131 -19.69 12.13 14.19
CA ASP A 131 -20.77 11.29 13.64
C ASP A 131 -21.81 12.06 12.78
N SER A 132 -22.00 13.34 13.07
CA SER A 132 -22.89 14.21 12.29
C SER A 132 -22.25 14.77 11.03
N LEU A 133 -20.92 14.75 10.91
CA LEU A 133 -20.20 15.25 9.75
C LEU A 133 -20.46 14.32 8.58
N LYS A 134 -21.06 14.85 7.51
CA LYS A 134 -21.43 14.05 6.33
C LYS A 134 -20.52 14.24 5.14
N THR A 135 -19.79 15.35 5.11
CA THR A 135 -18.93 15.74 4.00
C THR A 135 -17.81 16.64 4.48
N LEU A 136 -16.72 16.69 3.71
CA LEU A 136 -15.63 17.65 3.86
C LEU A 136 -15.84 18.92 2.99
N GLU A 137 -17.05 19.14 2.48
CA GLU A 137 -17.43 20.43 1.89
C GLU A 137 -17.09 21.56 2.85
N GLY A 138 -16.37 22.55 2.34
CA GLY A 138 -15.63 23.50 3.17
C GLY A 138 -14.14 23.48 2.88
N LEU A 139 -13.56 22.34 2.45
CA LEU A 139 -12.12 22.24 2.14
C LEU A 139 -11.80 22.34 0.64
N SER A 140 -12.70 22.93 -0.15
CA SER A 140 -12.65 22.94 -1.61
C SER A 140 -11.47 23.71 -2.22
N ALA A 141 -10.79 24.54 -1.44
CA ALA A 141 -9.59 25.26 -1.84
C ALA A 141 -8.30 24.65 -1.29
N LEU A 142 -8.38 23.58 -0.47
CA LEU A 142 -7.24 22.97 0.19
C LEU A 142 -6.37 22.26 -0.84
N ARG A 143 -5.11 22.69 -0.94
CA ARG A 143 -4.12 22.16 -1.89
C ARG A 143 -3.05 21.31 -1.24
N VAL A 144 -2.66 21.66 -0.01
CA VAL A 144 -1.51 21.02 0.65
C VAL A 144 -1.84 20.73 2.10
N VAL A 145 -1.58 19.49 2.50
CA VAL A 145 -1.38 19.06 3.88
C VAL A 145 0.06 18.58 3.98
N GLU A 146 0.91 19.29 4.73
CA GLU A 146 2.33 18.92 4.84
C GLU A 146 2.57 17.68 5.72
N GLY A 147 1.66 17.42 6.66
CA GLY A 147 1.67 16.23 7.52
C GLY A 147 0.68 15.15 7.06
N ASP A 148 0.07 14.49 8.04
CA ASP A 148 -0.88 13.40 7.82
C ASP A 148 -2.29 13.94 7.52
N LEU A 149 -3.00 13.32 6.57
CA LEU A 149 -4.44 13.44 6.39
C LEU A 149 -5.11 12.19 6.96
N VAL A 150 -5.82 12.36 8.08
CA VAL A 150 -6.50 11.26 8.76
C VAL A 150 -7.99 11.57 8.88
N ILE A 151 -8.79 10.68 8.29
CA ILE A 151 -10.25 10.70 8.33
C ILE A 151 -10.67 9.39 8.99
N GLY A 152 -10.91 9.45 10.30
CA GLY A 152 -11.16 8.26 11.12
C GLY A 152 -12.48 8.31 11.85
N ASN A 153 -13.13 7.17 12.05
CA ASN A 153 -14.32 7.10 12.90
C ASN A 153 -15.42 8.12 12.54
N VAL A 154 -15.74 8.26 11.25
CA VAL A 154 -16.79 9.16 10.77
C VAL A 154 -17.86 8.41 9.98
N SER A 155 -19.10 8.88 10.09
CA SER A 155 -20.24 8.39 9.31
C SER A 155 -20.48 9.26 8.07
N MET A 156 -19.39 9.68 7.41
CA MET A 156 -19.43 10.53 6.21
C MET A 156 -19.99 9.79 5.01
N THR A 157 -20.60 10.52 4.08
CA THR A 157 -21.09 9.98 2.81
C THR A 157 -20.17 10.27 1.63
N SER A 158 -19.28 11.27 1.76
CA SER A 158 -18.31 11.65 0.72
C SER A 158 -17.12 12.42 1.33
N ILE A 159 -15.95 12.36 0.66
CA ILE A 159 -14.79 13.22 0.91
C ILE A 159 -14.53 14.22 -0.23
N ASP A 160 -15.49 14.39 -1.14
CA ASP A 160 -15.32 15.17 -2.39
C ASP A 160 -14.92 16.62 -2.16
N GLY A 161 -15.05 17.16 -0.94
CA GLY A 161 -14.52 18.48 -0.58
C GLY A 161 -13.01 18.65 -0.76
N LEU A 162 -12.24 17.56 -0.91
CA LEU A 162 -10.78 17.58 -1.10
C LEU A 162 -10.34 17.58 -2.57
N PHE A 163 -11.23 17.88 -3.51
CA PHE A 163 -10.97 17.69 -4.95
C PHE A 163 -9.81 18.51 -5.54
N GLN A 164 -9.32 19.58 -4.87
CA GLN A 164 -8.14 20.35 -5.28
C GLN A 164 -6.85 19.97 -4.52
N LEU A 165 -6.89 18.91 -3.72
CA LEU A 165 -5.73 18.51 -2.92
C LEU A 165 -4.65 17.96 -3.83
N ASP A 166 -3.52 18.66 -3.89
CA ASP A 166 -2.38 18.36 -4.75
C ASP A 166 -1.37 17.45 -4.02
N THR A 167 -1.18 17.63 -2.71
CA THR A 167 -0.10 16.96 -1.95
C THR A 167 -0.50 16.65 -0.51
N ILE A 168 -0.14 15.42 -0.08
CA ILE A 168 -0.11 15.00 1.33
C ILE A 168 1.34 14.61 1.65
N GLY A 169 2.00 15.34 2.55
CA GLY A 169 3.41 15.09 2.89
C GLY A 169 3.63 13.89 3.81
N GLY A 170 2.60 13.48 4.56
CA GLY A 170 2.60 12.30 5.42
C GLY A 170 1.66 11.20 4.91
N ASN A 171 0.97 10.55 5.84
CA ASN A 171 0.05 9.45 5.59
C ASN A 171 -1.32 9.97 5.15
N PHE A 172 -2.00 9.24 4.26
CA PHE A 172 -3.42 9.41 3.97
C PHE A 172 -4.19 8.21 4.50
N ILE A 173 -4.93 8.39 5.59
CA ILE A 173 -5.63 7.33 6.30
C ILE A 173 -7.13 7.59 6.28
N VAL A 174 -7.90 6.65 5.75
CA VAL A 174 -9.37 6.65 5.77
C VAL A 174 -9.87 5.40 6.47
N THR A 175 -10.48 5.58 7.64
CA THR A 175 -11.12 4.51 8.41
C THR A 175 -12.53 4.88 8.85
N ASP A 176 -13.47 3.93 8.83
CA ASP A 176 -14.81 4.15 9.33
C ASP A 176 -14.98 3.76 10.81
N ALA A 177 -16.00 4.33 11.46
CA ALA A 177 -16.24 4.13 12.91
C ALA A 177 -16.85 2.78 13.24
N ASP A 178 -17.65 2.26 12.32
CA ASP A 178 -18.54 1.15 12.59
C ASP A 178 -18.97 0.48 11.29
N VAL A 179 -18.46 -0.74 11.08
CA VAL A 179 -18.85 -1.64 9.98
C VAL A 179 -20.32 -2.11 10.06
N SER A 180 -21.08 -1.67 11.08
CA SER A 180 -22.49 -2.00 11.30
C SER A 180 -23.49 -0.87 11.00
N LEU A 181 -23.03 0.35 10.67
CA LEU A 181 -23.89 1.46 10.24
C LEU A 181 -24.01 1.57 8.71
N PRO A 182 -25.09 1.07 8.07
CA PRO A 182 -25.22 1.09 6.62
C PRO A 182 -25.24 2.51 6.04
N GLY A 183 -24.39 2.75 5.04
CA GLY A 183 -24.45 3.95 4.19
C GLY A 183 -23.34 4.99 4.39
N SER A 184 -22.30 4.71 5.19
CA SER A 184 -21.09 5.53 5.19
C SER A 184 -20.28 5.30 3.91
N LEU A 185 -19.90 6.38 3.23
CA LEU A 185 -18.91 6.43 2.15
C LEU A 185 -19.03 5.31 1.09
N PRO A 186 -20.18 5.16 0.39
CA PRO A 186 -20.40 4.05 -0.55
C PRO A 186 -19.43 4.06 -1.74
N THR A 187 -18.95 5.24 -2.11
CA THR A 187 -17.83 5.43 -3.04
C THR A 187 -16.80 6.32 -2.35
N LEU A 188 -15.55 5.91 -2.38
CA LEU A 188 -14.42 6.74 -1.95
C LEU A 188 -13.67 7.21 -3.21
N THR A 189 -13.74 8.52 -3.46
CA THR A 189 -13.04 9.18 -4.56
C THR A 189 -11.75 9.79 -4.02
N ILE A 190 -10.60 9.20 -4.37
CA ILE A 190 -9.30 9.83 -4.13
C ILE A 190 -9.21 11.09 -5.01
N PRO A 191 -8.74 12.24 -4.50
CA PRO A 191 -8.66 13.45 -5.30
C PRO A 191 -7.88 13.20 -6.60
N ALA A 192 -8.42 13.67 -7.72
CA ALA A 192 -7.85 13.38 -9.05
C ALA A 192 -6.54 14.14 -9.29
N ASP A 193 -6.38 15.30 -8.66
CA ASP A 193 -5.21 16.17 -8.73
C ASP A 193 -4.12 15.80 -7.69
N LEU A 194 -4.40 14.85 -6.79
CA LEU A 194 -3.44 14.39 -5.80
C LEU A 194 -2.32 13.62 -6.51
N ASP A 195 -1.15 14.24 -6.58
CA ASP A 195 0.05 13.69 -7.24
C ASP A 195 0.80 12.72 -6.33
N HIS A 196 0.87 13.05 -5.03
CA HIS A 196 1.77 12.40 -4.11
C HIS A 196 1.23 12.26 -2.68
N VAL A 197 1.42 11.07 -2.11
CA VAL A 197 1.34 10.78 -0.66
C VAL A 197 2.73 10.44 -0.14
N GLY A 198 3.26 11.21 0.82
CA GLY A 198 4.62 11.06 1.34
C GLY A 198 4.85 9.83 2.21
N GLY A 199 3.84 9.40 2.94
CA GLY A 199 3.82 8.19 3.76
C GLY A 199 2.91 7.11 3.18
N ASP A 200 2.13 6.49 4.05
CA ASP A 200 1.25 5.38 3.74
C ASP A 200 -0.11 5.89 3.22
N LEU A 201 -0.71 5.19 2.26
CA LEU A 201 -2.11 5.32 1.91
C LEU A 201 -2.88 4.12 2.48
N VAL A 202 -3.70 4.35 3.50
CA VAL A 202 -4.46 3.31 4.20
C VAL A 202 -5.95 3.55 4.01
N ILE A 203 -6.63 2.59 3.41
CA ILE A 203 -8.09 2.58 3.24
C ILE A 203 -8.63 1.32 3.91
N ALA A 204 -9.39 1.52 4.98
CA ALA A 204 -10.07 0.47 5.71
C ALA A 204 -11.49 0.90 6.10
N THR A 205 -12.46 0.60 5.22
CA THR A 205 -13.83 1.09 5.31
C THR A 205 -14.84 -0.03 5.04
N GLY A 206 -15.76 -0.30 5.96
CA GLY A 206 -16.72 -1.41 5.86
C GLY A 206 -17.74 -1.30 4.72
N TYR A 207 -18.10 -0.09 4.29
CA TYR A 207 -19.22 0.14 3.36
C TYR A 207 -18.84 0.65 1.97
N THR A 208 -17.59 1.02 1.74
CA THR A 208 -17.14 1.46 0.42
C THR A 208 -17.24 0.32 -0.57
N THR A 209 -18.02 0.52 -1.63
CA THR A 209 -18.25 -0.47 -2.69
C THR A 209 -17.29 -0.30 -3.85
N SER A 210 -16.79 0.91 -4.07
CA SER A 210 -15.83 1.21 -5.12
C SER A 210 -14.84 2.29 -4.67
N LEU A 211 -13.58 2.08 -5.05
CA LEU A 211 -12.55 3.10 -5.05
C LEU A 211 -12.43 3.70 -6.45
N THR A 212 -12.47 5.02 -6.56
CA THR A 212 -12.32 5.75 -7.82
C THR A 212 -11.49 7.02 -7.63
N GLY A 213 -11.28 7.79 -8.69
CA GLY A 213 -10.44 9.00 -8.62
C GLY A 213 -8.96 8.63 -8.70
N GLY A 214 -8.08 9.37 -8.01
CA GLY A 214 -6.64 9.05 -7.90
C GLY A 214 -5.87 9.02 -9.23
N THR A 215 -6.45 9.52 -10.31
CA THR A 215 -5.89 9.40 -11.66
C THR A 215 -4.60 10.18 -11.87
N GLY A 216 -4.28 11.11 -10.97
CA GLY A 216 -3.00 11.81 -10.92
C GLY A 216 -2.04 11.26 -9.87
N LEU A 217 -2.42 10.26 -9.06
CA LEU A 217 -1.56 9.76 -7.97
C LEU A 217 -0.44 8.91 -8.56
N GLU A 218 0.73 9.53 -8.76
CA GLU A 218 1.91 8.88 -9.33
C GLU A 218 2.68 8.11 -8.28
N ARG A 219 2.76 8.60 -7.03
CA ARG A 219 3.67 8.01 -6.03
C ARG A 219 3.13 7.97 -4.60
N ILE A 220 3.26 6.81 -3.97
CA ILE A 220 3.07 6.60 -2.52
C ILE A 220 4.44 6.32 -1.89
N GLY A 221 4.87 7.17 -0.97
CA GLY A 221 6.21 7.09 -0.36
C GLY A 221 6.37 5.95 0.66
N GLY A 222 5.27 5.44 1.20
CA GLY A 222 5.22 4.30 2.11
C GLY A 222 4.46 3.11 1.52
N GLU A 223 3.57 2.54 2.32
CA GLU A 223 2.71 1.41 1.98
C GLU A 223 1.39 1.86 1.34
N LEU A 224 0.89 1.08 0.37
CA LEU A 224 -0.52 1.12 -0.03
C LEU A 224 -1.28 -0.04 0.61
N GLN A 225 -2.19 0.29 1.51
CA GLN A 225 -3.01 -0.67 2.24
C GLN A 225 -4.49 -0.51 1.88
N LEU A 226 -5.06 -1.51 1.20
CA LEU A 226 -6.47 -1.64 0.87
C LEU A 226 -7.05 -2.87 1.56
N GLY A 227 -7.60 -2.70 2.77
CA GLY A 227 -8.04 -3.87 3.50
C GLY A 227 -9.13 -3.70 4.53
N ILE A 228 -9.79 -4.82 4.83
CA ILE A 228 -10.97 -4.87 5.70
C ILE A 228 -12.14 -4.07 5.10
N CYS A 229 -12.17 -3.90 3.78
CA CYS A 229 -13.26 -3.23 3.09
C CYS A 229 -14.35 -4.24 2.69
N PHE A 230 -15.24 -4.56 3.64
CA PHE A 230 -16.23 -5.65 3.51
C PHE A 230 -17.13 -5.56 2.27
N SER A 231 -17.46 -4.35 1.84
CA SER A 231 -18.37 -4.11 0.70
C SER A 231 -17.64 -3.81 -0.62
N LEU A 232 -16.30 -3.73 -0.63
CA LEU A 232 -15.53 -3.30 -1.79
C LEU A 232 -15.62 -4.35 -2.90
N GLN A 233 -16.12 -3.95 -4.07
CA GLN A 233 -16.31 -4.83 -5.23
C GLN A 233 -15.25 -4.63 -6.31
N SER A 234 -14.71 -3.41 -6.42
CA SER A 234 -13.71 -3.02 -7.41
C SER A 234 -12.72 -2.00 -6.86
N ILE A 235 -11.44 -2.21 -7.19
CA ILE A 235 -10.38 -1.22 -7.00
C ILE A 235 -10.21 -0.47 -8.32
N GLY A 236 -10.18 0.85 -8.25
CA GLY A 236 -9.90 1.72 -9.38
C GLY A 236 -9.17 2.97 -8.91
N GLY A 237 -8.59 3.68 -9.87
CA GLY A 237 -8.01 5.00 -9.65
C GLY A 237 -6.48 5.06 -9.61
N PHE A 238 -5.80 3.98 -9.24
CA PHE A 238 -4.33 3.93 -9.15
C PHE A 238 -3.61 3.74 -10.50
N ASN A 239 -4.25 4.11 -11.62
CA ASN A 239 -3.70 3.77 -12.95
C ASN A 239 -2.39 4.51 -13.24
N ALA A 240 -2.19 5.68 -12.65
CA ALA A 240 -0.96 6.46 -12.78
C ALA A 240 0.11 6.09 -11.75
N LEU A 241 -0.21 5.23 -10.77
CA LEU A 241 0.70 4.88 -9.69
C LEU A 241 1.87 4.08 -10.26
N ASP A 242 3.07 4.65 -10.25
CA ASP A 242 4.29 4.05 -10.78
C ASP A 242 5.05 3.21 -9.74
N ALA A 243 4.96 3.63 -8.47
CA ALA A 243 5.70 3.03 -7.37
C ALA A 243 5.01 3.20 -6.02
N VAL A 244 5.19 2.18 -5.19
CA VAL A 244 5.02 2.25 -3.72
C VAL A 244 6.40 2.21 -3.07
N GLY A 245 6.58 2.91 -1.95
CA GLY A 245 7.86 2.95 -1.26
C GLY A 245 8.21 1.66 -0.53
N THR A 246 7.19 0.90 -0.10
CA THR A 246 7.37 -0.37 0.61
C THR A 246 6.44 -1.47 0.07
N ASP A 247 5.27 -1.62 0.67
CA ASP A 247 4.37 -2.75 0.46
C ASP A 247 3.09 -2.31 -0.29
N LEU A 248 2.48 -3.28 -0.99
CA LEU A 248 1.13 -3.17 -1.52
C LEU A 248 0.29 -4.29 -0.92
N ARG A 249 -0.63 -3.96 -0.01
CA ARG A 249 -1.46 -4.93 0.70
C ARG A 249 -2.93 -4.78 0.32
N ILE A 250 -3.49 -5.81 -0.32
CA ILE A 250 -4.91 -5.93 -0.66
C ILE A 250 -5.47 -7.12 0.12
N TYR A 251 -6.16 -6.87 1.24
CA TYR A 251 -6.52 -7.97 2.13
C TYR A 251 -7.88 -7.85 2.81
N GLY A 252 -8.53 -8.98 3.06
CA GLY A 252 -9.77 -9.03 3.83
C GLY A 252 -10.92 -8.24 3.17
N ASN A 253 -10.98 -8.22 1.85
CA ASN A 253 -12.06 -7.59 1.07
C ASN A 253 -12.96 -8.70 0.47
N PRO A 254 -13.88 -9.29 1.26
CA PRO A 254 -14.63 -10.48 0.85
C PRO A 254 -15.58 -10.27 -0.35
N SER A 255 -15.93 -9.03 -0.69
CA SER A 255 -16.76 -8.70 -1.86
C SER A 255 -15.96 -8.38 -3.12
N LEU A 256 -14.62 -8.29 -3.02
CA LEU A 256 -13.77 -7.85 -4.12
C LEU A 256 -13.70 -8.94 -5.17
N THR A 257 -14.12 -8.63 -6.40
CA THR A 257 -14.23 -9.65 -7.47
C THR A 257 -13.06 -9.64 -8.43
N SER A 258 -12.37 -8.49 -8.56
CA SER A 258 -11.18 -8.35 -9.42
C SER A 258 -10.27 -7.25 -8.88
N ILE A 259 -8.97 -7.45 -9.07
CA ILE A 259 -7.97 -6.38 -8.87
C ILE A 259 -7.62 -5.84 -10.26
N THR A 260 -7.98 -4.59 -10.49
CA THR A 260 -7.61 -3.78 -11.65
C THR A 260 -7.09 -2.43 -11.17
N GLY A 261 -6.55 -1.63 -12.09
CA GLY A 261 -6.25 -0.24 -11.80
C GLY A 261 -4.81 0.06 -11.38
N PHE A 262 -3.84 -0.85 -11.51
CA PHE A 262 -2.41 -0.61 -11.26
C PHE A 262 -1.60 -0.70 -12.58
N GLY A 263 -2.09 -0.01 -13.62
CA GLY A 263 -1.64 -0.18 -15.01
C GLY A 263 -0.18 0.23 -15.28
N GLU A 264 0.35 1.18 -14.52
CA GLU A 264 1.72 1.71 -14.66
C GLU A 264 2.62 1.33 -13.48
N LEU A 265 2.13 0.51 -12.52
CA LEU A 265 2.90 0.13 -11.34
C LEU A 265 4.06 -0.78 -11.76
N ASP A 266 5.28 -0.25 -11.68
CA ASP A 266 6.52 -0.89 -12.14
C ASP A 266 7.17 -1.74 -11.05
N SER A 267 7.13 -1.28 -9.78
CA SER A 267 7.81 -1.99 -8.69
C SER A 267 7.07 -1.95 -7.35
N VAL A 268 7.19 -3.06 -6.62
CA VAL A 268 6.83 -3.17 -5.19
C VAL A 268 8.05 -3.65 -4.43
N PRO A 269 8.88 -2.75 -3.87
CA PRO A 269 10.17 -3.11 -3.27
C PRO A 269 10.06 -4.12 -2.13
N GLY A 270 8.98 -4.02 -1.34
CA GLY A 270 8.66 -4.92 -0.24
C GLY A 270 7.71 -6.03 -0.68
N GLU A 271 6.54 -6.09 -0.07
CA GLU A 271 5.59 -7.19 -0.22
C GLU A 271 4.33 -6.78 -1.00
N LEU A 272 4.01 -7.54 -2.06
CA LEU A 272 2.68 -7.58 -2.67
C LEU A 272 1.85 -8.66 -1.97
N TRP A 273 0.90 -8.24 -1.13
CA TRP A 273 -0.05 -9.14 -0.45
C TRP A 273 -1.43 -9.08 -1.08
N VAL A 274 -1.93 -10.24 -1.51
CA VAL A 274 -3.32 -10.47 -1.90
C VAL A 274 -3.87 -11.58 -1.00
N TYR A 275 -4.48 -11.20 0.12
CA TYR A 275 -4.86 -12.13 1.18
C TYR A 275 -6.34 -12.08 1.56
N GLY A 276 -7.02 -13.23 1.59
CA GLY A 276 -8.35 -13.32 2.19
C GLY A 276 -9.42 -12.50 1.46
N ASN A 277 -9.31 -12.32 0.15
CA ASN A 277 -10.33 -11.70 -0.69
C ASN A 277 -11.18 -12.81 -1.32
N TRP A 278 -12.12 -13.36 -0.55
CA TRP A 278 -12.75 -14.65 -0.87
C TRP A 278 -13.50 -14.71 -2.20
N ALA A 279 -14.14 -13.60 -2.63
CA ALA A 279 -14.83 -13.51 -3.92
C ALA A 279 -13.93 -13.12 -5.10
N LEU A 280 -12.61 -12.96 -4.88
CA LEU A 280 -11.69 -12.48 -5.90
C LEU A 280 -11.51 -13.55 -6.97
N GLY A 281 -12.05 -13.33 -8.17
CA GLY A 281 -11.96 -14.29 -9.27
C GLY A 281 -10.67 -14.20 -10.08
N THR A 282 -10.02 -13.02 -10.11
CA THR A 282 -8.83 -12.80 -10.94
C THR A 282 -7.92 -11.72 -10.37
N VAL A 283 -6.60 -11.97 -10.44
CA VAL A 283 -5.54 -10.98 -10.24
C VAL A 283 -5.00 -10.55 -11.62
N GLY A 284 -5.44 -9.39 -12.13
CA GLY A 284 -5.14 -8.92 -13.48
C GLY A 284 -4.49 -7.53 -13.57
N GLY A 285 -4.43 -6.80 -12.45
CA GLY A 285 -4.22 -5.36 -12.46
C GLY A 285 -2.79 -4.84 -12.63
N PHE A 286 -1.77 -5.69 -12.80
CA PHE A 286 -0.34 -5.32 -12.67
C PHE A 286 0.49 -5.53 -13.96
N PRO A 287 0.01 -5.14 -15.15
CA PRO A 287 0.62 -5.57 -16.41
C PRO A 287 2.09 -5.18 -16.56
N GLN A 288 2.48 -4.02 -16.01
CA GLN A 288 3.84 -3.46 -16.06
C GLN A 288 4.69 -3.76 -14.83
N LEU A 289 4.18 -4.50 -13.84
CA LEU A 289 4.95 -4.81 -12.64
C LEU A 289 6.15 -5.67 -13.01
N ASP A 290 7.34 -5.10 -12.94
CA ASP A 290 8.63 -5.69 -13.33
C ASP A 290 9.29 -6.44 -12.15
N HIS A 291 9.29 -5.85 -10.96
CA HIS A 291 9.96 -6.43 -9.79
C HIS A 291 9.10 -6.35 -8.52
N CYS A 292 9.09 -7.42 -7.71
CA CYS A 292 8.63 -7.35 -6.34
C CYS A 292 9.49 -8.12 -5.34
N GLY A 293 9.62 -7.60 -4.10
CA GLY A 293 10.41 -8.25 -3.06
C GLY A 293 9.79 -9.58 -2.62
N ARG A 294 8.51 -9.59 -2.27
CA ARG A 294 7.76 -10.81 -1.96
C ARG A 294 6.35 -10.72 -2.50
N MET A 295 5.88 -11.77 -3.14
CA MET A 295 4.50 -11.93 -3.58
C MET A 295 3.81 -12.99 -2.74
N ILE A 296 2.73 -12.61 -2.07
CA ILE A 296 1.86 -13.53 -1.32
C ILE A 296 0.46 -13.47 -1.91
N ILE A 297 0.01 -14.58 -2.46
CA ILE A 297 -1.38 -14.77 -2.93
C ILE A 297 -1.97 -15.89 -2.09
N GLU A 298 -2.77 -15.52 -1.09
CA GLU A 298 -3.23 -16.47 -0.08
C GLU A 298 -4.70 -16.35 0.29
N GLY A 299 -5.40 -17.48 0.42
CA GLY A 299 -6.74 -17.51 0.97
C GLY A 299 -7.79 -16.81 0.11
N ASN A 300 -7.59 -16.72 -1.21
CA ASN A 300 -8.57 -16.18 -2.16
C ASN A 300 -9.33 -17.35 -2.77
N THR A 301 -10.40 -17.80 -2.10
CA THR A 301 -11.06 -19.08 -2.39
C THR A 301 -11.65 -19.17 -3.80
N ASP A 302 -12.20 -18.08 -4.33
CA ASP A 302 -12.79 -18.03 -5.67
C ASP A 302 -11.78 -17.65 -6.78
N LEU A 303 -10.49 -17.52 -6.45
CA LEU A 303 -9.46 -17.10 -7.40
C LEU A 303 -9.22 -18.17 -8.45
N VAL A 304 -9.69 -17.93 -9.67
CA VAL A 304 -9.55 -18.87 -10.79
C VAL A 304 -8.26 -18.65 -11.57
N SER A 305 -7.81 -17.39 -11.67
CA SER A 305 -6.66 -17.06 -12.52
C SER A 305 -5.81 -15.92 -11.97
N VAL A 306 -4.51 -16.03 -12.19
CA VAL A 306 -3.53 -14.96 -12.09
C VAL A 306 -3.07 -14.67 -13.52
N THR A 307 -3.32 -13.47 -14.04
CA THR A 307 -3.01 -13.11 -15.44
C THR A 307 -2.34 -11.74 -15.58
N GLY A 308 -2.30 -10.97 -14.50
CA GLY A 308 -1.87 -9.58 -14.51
C GLY A 308 -0.37 -9.36 -14.35
N PHE A 309 0.51 -10.32 -14.67
CA PHE A 309 1.95 -10.20 -14.42
C PHE A 309 2.73 -10.40 -15.72
N ALA A 310 2.42 -9.63 -16.76
CA ALA A 310 3.00 -9.82 -18.09
C ALA A 310 4.50 -9.50 -18.15
N ASP A 311 4.92 -8.44 -17.44
CA ASP A 311 6.29 -7.93 -17.51
C ASP A 311 7.19 -8.37 -16.32
N LEU A 312 6.63 -8.81 -15.19
CA LEU A 312 7.31 -9.32 -13.98
C LEU A 312 8.60 -10.17 -14.20
N ASP A 313 9.77 -9.56 -14.18
CA ASP A 313 11.06 -10.21 -14.37
C ASP A 313 11.61 -10.89 -13.11
N SER A 314 11.31 -10.39 -11.91
CA SER A 314 11.73 -11.07 -10.69
C SER A 314 10.83 -10.89 -9.47
N VAL A 315 10.84 -11.93 -8.64
CA VAL A 315 10.17 -11.99 -7.34
C VAL A 315 11.15 -12.55 -6.33
N GLY A 316 11.45 -11.82 -5.26
CA GLY A 316 12.30 -12.35 -4.20
C GLY A 316 11.70 -13.61 -3.58
N ASN A 317 10.48 -13.55 -3.05
CA ASN A 317 9.79 -14.73 -2.50
C ASN A 317 8.37 -14.86 -3.05
N LEU A 318 8.02 -16.03 -3.61
CA LEU A 318 6.68 -16.31 -4.12
C LEU A 318 5.97 -17.33 -3.21
N LEU A 319 4.84 -16.92 -2.64
CA LEU A 319 3.96 -17.76 -1.84
C LEU A 319 2.56 -17.79 -2.47
N ILE A 320 2.11 -18.98 -2.86
CA ILE A 320 0.76 -19.25 -3.36
C ILE A 320 0.12 -20.30 -2.45
N ASN A 321 -0.80 -19.89 -1.58
CA ASN A 321 -1.37 -20.77 -0.56
C ASN A 321 -2.90 -20.68 -0.46
N ALA A 322 -3.59 -21.80 -0.29
CA ALA A 322 -5.03 -21.80 0.03
C ALA A 322 -5.92 -21.01 -0.96
N ASN A 323 -5.62 -21.07 -2.26
CA ASN A 323 -6.49 -20.53 -3.32
C ASN A 323 -7.26 -21.69 -3.95
N ASP A 324 -8.45 -21.96 -3.42
CA ASP A 324 -9.20 -23.20 -3.66
C ASP A 324 -9.59 -23.43 -5.13
N ALA A 325 -9.93 -22.36 -5.86
CA ALA A 325 -10.34 -22.40 -7.26
C ALA A 325 -9.17 -22.24 -8.27
N LEU A 326 -7.95 -21.99 -7.80
CA LEU A 326 -6.82 -21.69 -8.69
C LEU A 326 -6.35 -22.98 -9.34
N ALA A 327 -6.48 -23.07 -10.67
CA ALA A 327 -6.19 -24.29 -11.41
C ALA A 327 -4.83 -24.29 -12.13
N ASP A 328 -4.31 -23.11 -12.43
CA ASP A 328 -3.21 -22.91 -13.37
C ASP A 328 -2.33 -21.71 -12.98
N LEU A 329 -1.02 -21.85 -13.18
CA LEU A 329 0.00 -20.82 -12.93
C LEU A 329 0.66 -20.30 -14.21
N SER A 330 0.04 -20.43 -15.39
CA SER A 330 0.65 -20.08 -16.68
C SER A 330 1.09 -18.63 -16.81
N ALA A 331 0.60 -17.71 -15.97
CA ALA A 331 1.14 -16.35 -15.91
C ALA A 331 2.62 -16.28 -15.49
N PHE A 332 3.16 -17.34 -14.90
CA PHE A 332 4.58 -17.47 -14.58
C PHE A 332 5.32 -18.40 -15.55
N ASP A 333 4.78 -18.65 -16.75
CA ASP A 333 5.39 -19.50 -17.79
C ASP A 333 6.43 -18.75 -18.65
N ARG A 334 7.33 -18.06 -17.97
CA ARG A 334 8.52 -17.43 -18.54
C ARG A 334 9.63 -17.42 -17.49
N PRO A 335 10.89 -17.13 -17.90
CA PRO A 335 11.96 -16.97 -16.94
C PRO A 335 11.65 -15.79 -16.01
N ILE A 336 11.48 -16.09 -14.72
CA ILE A 336 11.30 -15.10 -13.66
C ILE A 336 12.32 -15.44 -12.59
N GLY A 337 13.09 -14.45 -12.14
CA GLY A 337 14.04 -14.64 -11.03
C GLY A 337 13.28 -14.88 -9.73
N LEU A 338 13.24 -16.13 -9.25
CA LEU A 338 12.59 -16.51 -7.99
C LEU A 338 13.61 -16.82 -6.88
N GLY A 339 13.49 -16.18 -5.73
CA GLY A 339 14.24 -16.53 -4.51
C GLY A 339 13.59 -17.69 -3.73
N GLU A 340 12.75 -17.49 -2.72
CA GLU A 340 12.01 -18.62 -2.11
C GLU A 340 10.68 -18.90 -2.84
N LEU A 341 10.31 -20.18 -2.97
CA LEU A 341 9.06 -20.59 -3.61
C LEU A 341 8.27 -21.54 -2.71
N GLN A 342 7.02 -21.18 -2.43
CA GLN A 342 6.06 -21.99 -1.69
C GLN A 342 4.73 -22.06 -2.46
N ILE A 343 4.31 -23.27 -2.83
CA ILE A 343 3.02 -23.53 -3.50
C ILE A 343 2.31 -24.63 -2.71
N THR A 344 1.38 -24.23 -1.84
CA THR A 344 0.75 -25.17 -0.91
C THR A 344 -0.75 -25.05 -0.83
N SER A 345 -1.44 -26.16 -0.59
CA SER A 345 -2.87 -26.15 -0.26
C SER A 345 -3.75 -25.48 -1.33
N ASN A 346 -3.42 -25.59 -2.61
CA ASN A 346 -4.27 -25.12 -3.73
C ASN A 346 -4.94 -26.36 -4.38
N PRO A 347 -6.09 -26.84 -3.87
CA PRO A 347 -6.66 -28.14 -4.20
C PRO A 347 -7.07 -28.34 -5.67
N GLN A 348 -7.26 -27.27 -6.45
CA GLN A 348 -7.54 -27.36 -7.89
C GLN A 348 -6.30 -27.13 -8.77
N LEU A 349 -5.17 -26.74 -8.19
CA LEU A 349 -3.98 -26.38 -8.95
C LEU A 349 -3.30 -27.62 -9.52
N ALA A 350 -3.48 -27.84 -10.83
CA ALA A 350 -2.93 -28.99 -11.56
C ALA A 350 -1.82 -28.60 -12.55
N ILE A 351 -1.71 -27.31 -12.90
CA ILE A 351 -0.70 -26.79 -13.82
C ILE A 351 0.18 -25.78 -13.08
N CYS A 352 1.35 -26.23 -12.65
CA CYS A 352 2.36 -25.43 -11.95
C CYS A 352 3.79 -25.73 -12.43
N HIS A 353 3.96 -26.62 -13.42
CA HIS A 353 5.25 -26.91 -14.07
C HIS A 353 5.60 -25.82 -15.11
N VAL A 354 5.41 -24.57 -14.71
CA VAL A 354 5.68 -23.39 -15.53
C VAL A 354 7.16 -23.02 -15.47
N GLN A 355 7.65 -22.32 -16.47
CA GLN A 355 9.08 -22.04 -16.62
C GLN A 355 9.73 -21.49 -15.33
N ALA A 356 9.12 -20.50 -14.65
CA ALA A 356 9.67 -19.94 -13.41
C ALA A 356 9.80 -20.97 -12.27
N VAL A 357 8.80 -21.86 -12.12
CA VAL A 357 8.83 -22.94 -11.11
C VAL A 357 9.90 -23.97 -11.47
N CYS A 358 10.03 -24.31 -12.75
CA CYS A 358 11.01 -25.27 -13.24
C CYS A 358 12.45 -24.76 -13.11
N ASP A 359 12.70 -23.50 -13.45
CA ASP A 359 13.97 -22.83 -13.22
C ASP A 359 14.31 -22.85 -11.73
N ARG A 360 13.31 -22.63 -10.87
CA ARG A 360 13.52 -22.65 -9.43
C ARG A 360 13.83 -24.03 -8.85
N ILE A 361 13.19 -25.08 -9.36
CA ILE A 361 13.51 -26.48 -9.04
C ILE A 361 14.94 -26.83 -9.49
N ALA A 362 15.41 -26.26 -10.61
CA ALA A 362 16.76 -26.49 -11.09
C ALA A 362 17.84 -25.88 -10.16
N VAL A 363 17.52 -24.84 -9.39
CA VAL A 363 18.44 -24.22 -8.43
C VAL A 363 18.40 -24.94 -7.07
N PHE A 364 19.51 -25.58 -6.68
CA PHE A 364 19.60 -26.30 -5.41
C PHE A 364 19.84 -25.38 -4.19
N LEU A 365 18.86 -25.40 -3.27
CA LEU A 365 18.87 -25.03 -1.83
C LEU A 365 18.57 -23.58 -1.37
N PRO A 366 17.60 -23.40 -0.43
CA PRO A 366 16.54 -24.38 -0.11
C PRO A 366 15.72 -24.64 -1.38
N GLY A 367 15.29 -25.88 -1.60
CA GLY A 367 14.40 -26.22 -2.71
C GLY A 367 13.01 -25.58 -2.52
N PRO A 368 12.17 -25.53 -3.56
CA PRO A 368 10.81 -25.04 -3.44
C PRO A 368 9.96 -25.95 -2.53
N SER A 369 9.05 -25.37 -1.76
CA SER A 369 8.07 -26.12 -0.97
C SER A 369 6.77 -26.27 -1.77
N ILE A 370 6.56 -27.44 -2.37
CA ILE A 370 5.33 -27.77 -3.12
C ILE A 370 4.63 -28.92 -2.40
N ALA A 371 3.39 -28.70 -1.94
CA ALA A 371 2.63 -29.71 -1.18
C ALA A 371 1.11 -29.48 -1.22
N ASN A 372 0.30 -30.53 -1.06
CA ASN A 372 -1.16 -30.43 -0.88
C ASN A 372 -1.91 -29.70 -2.02
N ASN A 373 -1.42 -29.78 -3.27
CA ASN A 373 -2.14 -29.29 -4.45
C ASN A 373 -2.76 -30.46 -5.24
N ALA A 374 -3.40 -30.17 -6.37
CA ALA A 374 -3.98 -31.20 -7.23
C ALA A 374 -2.91 -32.08 -7.89
N THR A 375 -3.34 -33.24 -8.43
CA THR A 375 -2.48 -34.12 -9.23
C THR A 375 -1.81 -33.36 -10.37
N GLY A 376 -0.50 -33.55 -10.54
CA GLY A 376 0.37 -32.77 -11.43
C GLY A 376 1.20 -31.73 -10.68
N CYS A 377 0.73 -31.30 -9.50
CA CYS A 377 1.34 -30.29 -8.63
C CYS A 377 1.38 -30.68 -7.16
N MET A 378 1.05 -31.94 -6.85
CA MET A 378 0.84 -32.38 -5.47
C MET A 378 2.10 -32.23 -4.61
N ASN A 379 3.27 -32.40 -5.21
CA ASN A 379 4.58 -32.25 -4.60
C ASN A 379 5.66 -32.02 -5.66
N GLU A 380 6.88 -31.64 -5.23
CA GLU A 380 8.03 -31.43 -6.12
C GLU A 380 8.31 -32.63 -7.05
N GLY A 381 8.12 -33.86 -6.57
CA GLY A 381 8.35 -35.08 -7.34
C GLY A 381 7.39 -35.28 -8.52
N GLU A 382 6.20 -34.69 -8.50
CA GLU A 382 5.28 -34.67 -9.65
C GLU A 382 5.59 -33.55 -10.63
N VAL A 383 6.11 -32.41 -10.14
CA VAL A 383 6.41 -31.24 -10.98
C VAL A 383 7.71 -31.43 -11.75
N GLN A 384 8.76 -31.93 -11.09
CA GLN A 384 10.10 -32.04 -11.65
C GLN A 384 10.20 -32.84 -12.97
N PRO A 385 9.50 -33.98 -13.16
CA PRO A 385 9.52 -34.69 -14.45
C PRO A 385 8.88 -33.89 -15.59
N ASN A 386 7.87 -33.07 -15.29
CA ASN A 386 7.16 -32.25 -16.28
C ASN A 386 7.95 -31.00 -16.67
N CYS A 387 8.87 -30.53 -15.82
CA CYS A 387 9.84 -29.49 -16.17
C CYS A 387 10.83 -29.91 -17.25
N ILE A 388 10.97 -31.21 -17.48
CA ILE A 388 11.83 -31.79 -18.50
C ILE A 388 10.93 -32.24 -19.64
N SER A 389 10.30 -31.28 -20.35
CA SER A 389 9.51 -31.63 -21.53
C SER A 389 10.38 -32.43 -22.51
N THR A 390 9.85 -33.58 -22.92
CA THR A 390 10.49 -34.65 -23.68
C THR A 390 10.70 -34.31 -25.17
N THR A 391 10.98 -33.06 -25.50
CA THR A 391 11.30 -32.62 -26.85
C THR A 391 12.50 -31.68 -26.85
N VAL A 392 13.70 -32.24 -26.74
CA VAL A 392 14.89 -31.60 -27.32
C VAL A 392 15.14 -32.29 -28.67
N PRO A 393 14.98 -31.59 -29.80
CA PRO A 393 15.60 -32.01 -31.04
C PRO A 393 17.10 -32.00 -30.81
N ASP A 394 17.69 -33.19 -30.84
CA ASP A 394 19.12 -33.45 -30.82
C ASP A 394 19.86 -32.52 -31.78
N THR A 395 20.49 -31.47 -31.25
CA THR A 395 21.56 -30.77 -31.95
C THR A 395 22.62 -30.28 -30.95
N THR A 396 23.72 -31.04 -30.91
CA THR A 396 25.08 -30.59 -30.53
C THR A 396 25.37 -30.25 -29.07
N VAL A 397 24.78 -30.98 -28.10
CA VAL A 397 25.35 -31.01 -26.74
C VAL A 397 26.64 -31.84 -26.79
N PRO A 398 27.79 -31.36 -26.24
CA PRO A 398 28.97 -32.20 -26.08
C PRO A 398 28.56 -33.45 -25.30
N GLN A 399 28.78 -34.64 -25.87
CA GLN A 399 28.45 -35.88 -25.16
C GLN A 399 29.32 -35.99 -23.91
N TRP A 400 28.74 -35.65 -22.76
CA TRP A 400 29.34 -35.94 -21.48
C TRP A 400 29.24 -37.45 -21.28
N SER A 401 30.34 -38.07 -20.91
CA SER A 401 30.41 -39.44 -20.43
C SER A 401 31.08 -39.50 -19.07
N VAL A 402 30.86 -40.62 -18.38
CA VAL A 402 31.47 -40.94 -17.09
C VAL A 402 32.32 -42.19 -17.23
N TYR A 403 33.46 -42.23 -16.55
CA TYR A 403 34.39 -43.36 -16.61
C TYR A 403 35.21 -43.51 -15.31
N PRO A 404 35.58 -44.74 -14.92
CA PRO A 404 35.17 -46.00 -15.53
C PRO A 404 33.70 -46.33 -15.22
N VAL A 405 33.03 -47.05 -16.13
CA VAL A 405 31.74 -47.70 -15.88
C VAL A 405 31.85 -49.15 -16.38
N PRO A 406 31.63 -50.16 -15.52
CA PRO A 406 31.29 -50.06 -14.10
C PRO A 406 32.42 -49.46 -13.22
N THR A 407 32.10 -48.95 -12.03
CA THR A 407 33.08 -48.39 -11.07
C THR A 407 33.01 -49.03 -9.69
N ALA A 408 34.20 -49.30 -9.14
CA ALA A 408 34.42 -49.77 -7.77
C ALA A 408 34.51 -48.62 -6.73
N GLY A 409 34.59 -47.36 -7.18
CA GLY A 409 34.80 -46.25 -6.25
C GLY A 409 34.72 -44.86 -6.86
N THR A 410 35.76 -44.39 -7.54
CA THR A 410 35.76 -43.04 -8.12
C THR A 410 35.28 -43.06 -9.57
N LEU A 411 34.42 -42.11 -9.92
CA LEU A 411 33.89 -41.86 -11.24
C LEU A 411 34.41 -40.50 -11.72
N ASN A 412 34.92 -40.41 -12.94
CA ASN A 412 35.36 -39.16 -13.57
C ASN A 412 34.40 -38.76 -14.68
N LEU A 413 34.16 -37.48 -14.83
CA LEU A 413 33.49 -36.92 -16.00
C LEU A 413 34.49 -36.69 -17.13
N SER A 414 34.05 -36.91 -18.36
CA SER A 414 34.73 -36.51 -19.60
C SER A 414 35.10 -35.02 -19.65
N HIS A 415 34.37 -34.18 -18.93
CA HIS A 415 34.60 -32.74 -18.85
C HIS A 415 34.92 -32.37 -17.39
N PRO A 416 36.15 -31.93 -17.08
CA PRO A 416 36.53 -31.54 -15.73
C PRO A 416 35.88 -30.21 -15.37
N LEU A 417 35.11 -30.21 -14.29
CA LEU A 417 34.41 -29.01 -13.80
C LEU A 417 34.23 -29.06 -12.28
N ASN A 418 33.97 -27.91 -11.68
CA ASN A 418 33.57 -27.80 -10.28
C ASN A 418 32.11 -27.37 -10.22
N ALA A 419 31.22 -28.28 -9.87
CA ALA A 419 29.78 -27.99 -9.83
C ALA A 419 29.05 -28.84 -8.81
N PRO A 420 27.90 -28.35 -8.29
CA PRO A 420 26.98 -29.17 -7.54
C PRO A 420 26.50 -30.36 -8.38
N ALA A 421 26.40 -31.52 -7.73
CA ALA A 421 25.93 -32.74 -8.34
C ALA A 421 25.15 -33.60 -7.35
N GLN A 422 24.31 -34.47 -7.87
CA GLN A 422 23.62 -35.47 -7.08
C GLN A 422 23.58 -36.83 -7.77
N VAL A 423 23.55 -37.88 -6.99
CA VAL A 423 23.36 -39.25 -7.47
C VAL A 423 21.96 -39.70 -7.11
N LEU A 424 21.21 -40.17 -8.10
CA LEU A 424 19.89 -40.77 -7.95
C LEU A 424 19.98 -42.27 -8.17
N ASP A 425 19.20 -43.02 -7.41
CA ASP A 425 18.99 -44.44 -7.67
C ASP A 425 18.08 -44.66 -8.90
N HIS A 426 17.87 -45.93 -9.26
CA HIS A 426 17.00 -46.34 -10.36
C HIS A 426 15.53 -45.92 -10.22
N SER A 427 15.08 -45.53 -9.02
CA SER A 427 13.73 -45.02 -8.76
C SER A 427 13.65 -43.49 -8.85
N GLY A 428 14.77 -42.81 -9.13
CA GLY A 428 14.85 -41.35 -9.18
C GLY A 428 15.00 -40.69 -7.81
N ARG A 429 15.21 -41.46 -6.74
CA ARG A 429 15.46 -40.92 -5.40
C ARG A 429 16.92 -40.53 -5.25
N THR A 430 17.18 -39.33 -4.74
CA THR A 430 18.55 -38.90 -4.43
C THR A 430 19.13 -39.72 -3.28
N VAL A 431 20.29 -40.30 -3.52
CA VAL A 431 21.06 -41.10 -2.57
C VAL A 431 22.37 -40.43 -2.14
N LEU A 432 22.82 -39.40 -2.86
CA LEU A 432 24.01 -38.63 -2.54
C LEU A 432 23.91 -37.21 -3.09
N HIS A 433 24.14 -36.21 -2.24
CA HIS A 433 24.43 -34.83 -2.65
C HIS A 433 25.91 -34.55 -2.51
N THR A 434 26.51 -33.88 -3.49
CA THR A 434 27.94 -33.59 -3.49
C THR A 434 28.29 -32.41 -4.39
N THR A 435 29.56 -32.02 -4.39
CA THR A 435 30.12 -31.08 -5.34
C THR A 435 31.26 -31.78 -6.05
N LEU A 436 31.17 -31.90 -7.37
CA LEU A 436 32.26 -32.43 -8.17
C LEU A 436 33.47 -31.50 -8.02
N ARG A 437 34.64 -32.11 -7.83
CA ARG A 437 35.92 -31.39 -7.86
C ARG A 437 36.71 -31.91 -9.05
N HIS A 438 37.01 -31.03 -10.01
CA HIS A 438 37.65 -31.40 -11.28
C HIS A 438 36.94 -32.57 -12.00
N GLY A 439 35.61 -32.63 -11.91
CA GLY A 439 34.80 -33.69 -12.52
C GLY A 439 34.91 -35.06 -11.83
N GLN A 440 35.36 -35.12 -10.58
CA GLN A 440 35.47 -36.39 -9.83
C GLN A 440 34.33 -36.57 -8.82
N LEU A 441 33.81 -37.80 -8.76
CA LEU A 441 32.78 -38.25 -7.83
C LEU A 441 33.23 -39.53 -7.11
N ASP A 442 33.16 -39.55 -5.78
CA ASP A 442 33.38 -40.77 -4.99
C ASP A 442 32.03 -41.45 -4.69
N VAL A 443 31.86 -42.68 -5.18
CA VAL A 443 30.66 -43.50 -5.02
C VAL A 443 30.90 -44.74 -4.16
N ARG A 444 32.02 -44.83 -3.43
CA ARG A 444 32.31 -45.99 -2.56
C ARG A 444 31.25 -46.26 -1.50
N ALA A 445 30.56 -45.22 -1.05
CA ALA A 445 29.49 -45.31 -0.07
C ALA A 445 28.16 -45.87 -0.63
N LEU A 446 28.02 -45.96 -1.96
CA LEU A 446 26.84 -46.51 -2.60
C LEU A 446 26.91 -48.04 -2.65
N VAL A 447 25.75 -48.69 -2.49
CA VAL A 447 25.62 -50.13 -2.70
C VAL A 447 25.75 -50.46 -4.19
N PRO A 448 26.10 -51.71 -4.56
CA PRO A 448 26.10 -52.11 -5.97
C PRO A 448 24.74 -51.90 -6.63
N GLY A 449 24.73 -51.29 -7.82
CA GLY A 449 23.49 -50.91 -8.48
C GLY A 449 23.67 -49.96 -9.67
N VAL A 450 22.54 -49.66 -10.32
CA VAL A 450 22.46 -48.67 -11.41
C VAL A 450 22.06 -47.32 -10.82
N TYR A 451 22.81 -46.28 -11.21
CA TYR A 451 22.63 -44.93 -10.70
C TYR A 451 22.66 -43.91 -11.84
N HIS A 452 22.06 -42.76 -11.58
CA HIS A 452 22.15 -41.58 -12.44
C HIS A 452 22.87 -40.46 -11.69
N LEU A 453 23.90 -39.89 -12.31
CA LEU A 453 24.55 -38.68 -11.88
C LEU A 453 23.89 -37.48 -12.57
N GLN A 454 23.43 -36.52 -11.80
CA GLN A 454 23.01 -35.21 -12.30
C GLN A 454 24.04 -34.14 -11.91
N VAL A 455 24.42 -33.31 -12.87
CA VAL A 455 25.39 -32.22 -12.71
C VAL A 455 24.79 -30.95 -13.26
N ILE A 456 24.92 -29.83 -12.55
CA ILE A 456 24.46 -28.53 -13.03
C ILE A 456 25.66 -27.70 -13.48
N ASP A 457 25.73 -27.35 -14.75
CA ASP A 457 26.77 -26.49 -15.29
C ASP A 457 26.14 -25.33 -16.05
N ALA A 458 26.49 -24.10 -15.64
CA ALA A 458 25.95 -22.86 -16.21
C ALA A 458 24.41 -22.84 -16.39
N GLY A 459 23.66 -23.39 -15.42
CA GLY A 459 22.19 -23.47 -15.45
C GLY A 459 21.63 -24.66 -16.25
N THR A 460 22.48 -25.45 -16.91
CA THR A 460 22.07 -26.65 -17.65
C THR A 460 22.26 -27.90 -16.81
N VAL A 461 21.24 -28.78 -16.77
CA VAL A 461 21.31 -30.06 -16.07
C VAL A 461 21.77 -31.18 -17.02
N HIS A 462 22.93 -31.77 -16.72
CA HIS A 462 23.46 -32.93 -17.43
C HIS A 462 23.18 -34.21 -16.64
N ARG A 463 22.63 -35.25 -17.29
CA ARG A 463 22.33 -36.54 -16.65
C ARG A 463 23.14 -37.67 -17.30
N LEU A 464 23.85 -38.42 -16.47
CA LEU A 464 24.79 -39.49 -16.88
C LEU A 464 24.47 -40.76 -16.10
N SER A 465 24.48 -41.92 -16.76
CA SER A 465 24.21 -43.21 -16.10
C SER A 465 25.52 -43.93 -15.79
N PHE A 466 25.61 -44.57 -14.62
CA PHE A 466 26.73 -45.43 -14.27
C PHE A 466 26.28 -46.65 -13.46
N ILE A 467 27.16 -47.66 -13.44
CA ILE A 467 26.98 -48.89 -12.68
C ILE A 467 28.03 -48.89 -11.56
N ARG A 468 27.56 -49.04 -10.32
CA ARG A 468 28.40 -49.29 -9.15
C ARG A 468 28.53 -50.81 -8.95
N GLU A 469 29.76 -51.32 -8.94
CA GLU A 469 30.05 -52.74 -8.66
C GLU A 469 30.02 -53.13 -7.18
#